data_AF-A0A4W5LA09-F1
#
_entry.id   AF-A0A4W5LA09-F1
#
_cell.length_a   1.000
_cell.length_b   1.000
_cell.length_c   1.000
_cell.angle_alpha   90.00
_cell.angle_beta   90.00
_cell.angle_gamma   90.00
#
_symmetry.space_group_name_H-M   'P 1'
#
loop_
_entity.id
_entity.type
_entity.pdbx_description
1 polymer ?
#
loop_
_entity_poly.entity_id
_entity_poly.type
_entity_poly.pdbx_seq_one_letter_code
_entity_poly.pdbx_strand_id
1 'polypeptide(L)'
;MIKQMNLWSAVIPGDGLQDVRTWFMFRLSRGNDSHPSDGPEPQRNRQLLFNKVTEKSLEKFISDARFGHTFNPFYKKNPRVTENIHKQLRKYLQRTLQDWAPSRWELQCKLVLRDKLEEAAKNSQYPAWLVTVCHQRRCWGTSLRPTPPYYLKQEACLRRELKKIWQENAVLARRVQAGRKGITQTEQRSATAVEGECNRRHCASVSEFQMLSSSLCPPATFDDPEYSPVLKQIGKGDT
;
A
#
# COMPACT_ATOMS: atom_id res chain seq x y z
N MET A 1 6.27 22.90 -21.79
CA MET A 1 6.50 22.92 -23.25
C MET A 1 6.38 24.32 -23.87
N ILE A 2 5.46 25.18 -23.42
CA ILE A 2 5.29 26.55 -23.96
C ILE A 2 6.50 27.46 -23.72
N LYS A 3 7.25 27.28 -22.61
CA LYS A 3 8.45 28.10 -22.31
C LYS A 3 9.67 27.80 -23.19
N GLN A 4 9.73 26.67 -23.89
CA GLN A 4 10.84 26.33 -24.81
C GLN A 4 10.63 26.92 -26.22
N MET A 5 9.42 27.39 -26.56
CA MET A 5 9.13 28.00 -27.87
C MET A 5 9.56 29.48 -27.95
N ASN A 6 9.80 30.14 -26.82
CA ASN A 6 10.20 31.56 -26.82
C ASN A 6 11.70 31.77 -27.07
N LEU A 7 12.52 30.74 -26.93
CA LEU A 7 13.97 30.86 -27.14
C LEU A 7 14.38 30.85 -28.63
N TRP A 8 13.53 30.32 -29.51
CA TRP A 8 13.76 30.29 -30.96
C TRP A 8 13.29 31.56 -31.69
N SER A 9 12.67 32.50 -30.96
CA SER A 9 12.20 33.77 -31.53
C SER A 9 13.29 34.84 -31.64
N ALA A 10 14.46 34.63 -31.02
CA ALA A 10 15.51 35.64 -30.91
C ALA A 10 16.64 35.51 -31.96
N VAL A 11 16.62 34.49 -32.83
CA VAL A 11 17.77 34.16 -33.70
C VAL A 11 17.48 34.31 -35.20
N ILE A 12 16.24 34.56 -35.63
CA ILE A 12 15.90 34.71 -37.05
C ILE A 12 14.93 35.88 -37.24
N PRO A 13 15.36 37.03 -37.81
CA PRO A 13 14.46 38.10 -38.19
C PRO A 13 13.84 37.80 -39.57
N GLY A 14 12.51 37.98 -39.67
CA GLY A 14 11.77 38.04 -40.94
C GLY A 14 10.83 36.85 -41.20
N ASP A 15 9.52 37.15 -41.22
CA ASP A 15 8.33 36.55 -41.87
C ASP A 15 8.15 35.03 -42.13
N GLY A 16 9.17 34.18 -42.01
CA GLY A 16 9.06 32.73 -42.22
C GLY A 16 8.39 31.97 -41.06
N LEU A 17 8.23 32.61 -39.89
CA LEU A 17 7.72 31.95 -38.67
C LEU A 17 6.19 31.85 -38.63
N GLN A 18 5.48 32.73 -39.34
CA GLN A 18 4.01 32.64 -39.44
C GLN A 18 3.58 31.45 -40.30
N ASP A 19 4.33 31.12 -41.35
CA ASP A 19 3.99 30.04 -42.28
C ASP A 19 4.11 28.66 -41.61
N VAL A 20 5.16 28.40 -40.84
CA VAL A 20 5.34 27.12 -40.13
C VAL A 20 4.28 26.88 -39.06
N ARG A 21 3.88 27.94 -38.33
CA ARG A 21 2.79 27.89 -37.35
C ARG A 21 1.45 27.64 -38.02
N THR A 22 1.17 28.34 -39.11
CA THR A 22 -0.08 28.18 -39.88
C THR A 22 -0.16 26.81 -40.52
N TRP A 23 0.98 26.25 -40.98
CA TRP A 23 1.06 24.90 -41.53
C TRP A 23 0.84 23.81 -40.48
N PHE A 24 1.37 24.00 -39.26
CA PHE A 24 1.09 23.09 -38.13
C PHE A 24 -0.39 23.13 -37.71
N MET A 25 -1.01 24.32 -37.70
CA MET A 25 -2.43 24.48 -37.38
C MET A 25 -3.34 23.90 -38.48
N PHE A 26 -2.99 24.11 -39.76
CA PHE A 26 -3.76 23.59 -40.91
C PHE A 26 -3.79 22.06 -40.97
N ARG A 27 -2.70 21.40 -40.54
CA ARG A 27 -2.64 19.93 -40.48
C ARG A 27 -3.43 19.33 -39.31
N LEU A 28 -3.63 20.07 -38.22
CA LEU A 28 -4.45 19.63 -37.09
C LEU A 28 -5.96 19.74 -37.39
N SER A 29 -6.36 20.63 -38.29
CA SER A 29 -7.78 20.86 -38.63
C SER A 29 -8.37 19.91 -39.68
N ARG A 30 -7.57 19.03 -40.30
CA ARG A 30 -8.02 18.16 -41.43
C ARG A 30 -8.18 16.68 -41.08
N GLY A 31 -8.25 16.33 -39.81
CA GLY A 31 -8.42 14.95 -39.35
C GLY A 31 -9.82 14.69 -38.80
N ASN A 32 -10.87 14.75 -39.62
CA ASN A 32 -12.16 14.16 -39.28
C ASN A 32 -13.04 13.93 -40.52
N ASP A 33 -12.60 13.06 -41.43
CA ASP A 33 -13.49 12.42 -42.40
C ASP A 33 -13.65 10.97 -41.98
N SER A 34 -14.75 10.70 -41.26
CA SER A 34 -15.14 9.39 -40.75
C SER A 34 -15.67 8.53 -41.90
N HIS A 35 -14.83 7.62 -42.40
CA HIS A 35 -15.27 6.46 -43.17
C HIS A 35 -15.10 5.21 -42.28
N PRO A 36 -16.12 4.36 -42.11
CA PRO A 36 -15.96 3.12 -41.37
C PRO A 36 -15.12 2.17 -42.23
N SER A 37 -13.91 1.87 -41.78
CA SER A 37 -13.03 0.92 -42.42
C SER A 37 -12.93 -0.31 -41.52
N ASP A 38 -13.78 -1.30 -41.78
CA ASP A 38 -13.65 -2.65 -41.25
C ASP A 38 -12.42 -3.32 -41.87
N GLY A 39 -11.33 -3.31 -41.12
CA GLY A 39 -10.09 -4.00 -41.43
C GLY A 39 -9.13 -3.88 -40.24
N PRO A 40 -8.22 -4.85 -40.01
CA PRO A 40 -7.26 -4.77 -38.92
C PRO A 40 -6.44 -3.48 -39.08
N GLU A 41 -6.72 -2.52 -38.19
CA GLU A 41 -6.12 -1.18 -38.22
C GLU A 41 -4.58 -1.35 -38.30
N PRO A 42 -3.90 -0.77 -39.31
CA PRO A 42 -2.47 -0.94 -39.44
C PRO A 42 -1.82 -0.42 -38.17
N GLN A 43 -1.16 -1.31 -37.45
CA GLN A 43 -0.50 -1.05 -36.17
C GLN A 43 0.19 0.31 -36.23
N ARG A 44 -0.35 1.29 -35.48
CA ARG A 44 0.08 2.69 -35.49
C ARG A 44 1.50 2.80 -34.96
N ASN A 45 2.49 2.48 -35.79
CA ASN A 45 3.88 2.54 -35.41
C ASN A 45 4.33 4.00 -35.47
N ARG A 46 4.34 4.64 -34.30
CA ARG A 46 4.65 6.07 -34.18
C ARG A 46 6.09 6.39 -34.55
N GLN A 47 6.99 5.41 -34.43
CA GLN A 47 8.36 5.54 -34.90
C GLN A 47 8.41 5.63 -36.43
N LEU A 48 7.65 4.80 -37.15
CA LEU A 48 7.55 4.90 -38.62
C LEU A 48 6.95 6.23 -39.05
N LEU A 49 5.90 6.69 -38.36
CA LEU A 49 5.29 7.99 -38.63
C LEU A 49 6.30 9.13 -38.41
N PHE A 50 7.05 9.09 -37.31
CA PHE A 50 8.08 10.07 -37.00
C PHE A 50 9.16 10.09 -38.08
N ASN A 51 9.67 8.93 -38.50
CA ASN A 51 10.65 8.81 -39.57
C ASN A 51 10.15 9.42 -40.88
N LYS A 52 8.93 9.06 -41.28
CA LYS A 52 8.29 9.57 -42.50
C LYS A 52 8.07 11.08 -42.46
N VAL A 53 7.63 11.63 -41.32
CA VAL A 53 7.45 13.08 -41.16
C VAL A 53 8.78 13.81 -41.25
N THR A 54 9.83 13.29 -40.61
CA THR A 54 11.17 13.89 -40.69
C THR A 54 11.70 13.91 -42.12
N GLU A 55 11.63 12.78 -42.82
CA GLU A 55 12.10 12.66 -44.19
C GLU A 55 11.36 13.61 -45.13
N LYS A 56 10.02 13.60 -45.09
CA LYS A 56 9.18 14.50 -45.90
C LYS A 56 9.40 15.98 -45.57
N SER A 57 9.65 16.31 -44.30
CA SER A 57 9.96 17.68 -43.91
C SER A 57 11.30 18.16 -44.47
N LEU A 58 12.31 17.27 -44.51
CA LEU A 58 13.61 17.60 -45.08
C LEU A 58 13.54 17.74 -46.59
N GLU A 59 12.85 16.82 -47.29
CA GLU A 59 12.60 16.92 -48.73
C GLU A 59 11.93 18.25 -49.08
N LYS A 60 10.89 18.61 -48.32
CA LYS A 60 10.19 19.89 -48.52
C LYS A 60 11.09 21.08 -48.24
N PHE A 61 11.87 21.06 -47.16
CA PHE A 61 12.82 22.13 -46.84
C PHE A 61 13.85 22.35 -47.95
N ILE A 62 14.39 21.26 -48.50
CA ILE A 62 15.35 21.31 -49.61
C ILE A 62 14.68 21.80 -50.90
N SER A 63 13.43 21.41 -51.15
CA SER A 63 12.67 21.83 -52.35
C SER A 63 12.22 23.29 -52.30
N ASP A 64 11.79 23.78 -51.13
CA ASP A 64 11.39 25.18 -50.92
C ASP A 64 12.60 26.12 -50.78
N ALA A 65 13.79 25.58 -50.52
CA ALA A 65 15.01 26.38 -50.51
C ALA A 65 15.25 26.93 -51.92
N ARG A 66 14.80 28.18 -52.13
CA ARG A 66 14.98 28.99 -53.35
C ARG A 66 16.45 29.40 -53.54
N PHE A 67 17.36 28.46 -53.45
CA PHE A 67 18.81 28.66 -53.46
C PHE A 67 19.25 29.43 -54.73
N GLY A 68 18.65 29.12 -55.88
CA GLY A 68 18.90 29.84 -57.12
C GLY A 68 18.36 31.28 -57.14
N HIS A 69 17.26 31.56 -56.45
CA HIS A 69 16.69 32.91 -56.36
C HIS A 69 17.47 33.78 -55.36
N THR A 70 17.82 33.23 -54.20
CA THR A 70 18.54 33.96 -53.14
C THR A 70 19.98 34.26 -53.53
N PHE A 71 20.62 33.37 -54.29
CA PHE A 71 22.00 33.54 -54.78
C PHE A 71 22.07 33.84 -56.29
N ASN A 72 21.00 34.42 -56.86
CA ASN A 72 20.85 34.66 -58.31
C ASN A 72 22.06 35.34 -58.98
N PRO A 73 22.68 36.40 -58.41
CA PRO A 73 23.87 37.02 -59.01
C PRO A 73 25.05 36.05 -59.15
N PHE A 74 25.21 35.15 -58.17
CA PHE A 74 26.28 34.15 -58.16
C PHE A 74 25.96 32.97 -59.08
N TYR A 75 24.68 32.58 -59.13
CA TYR A 75 24.15 31.53 -59.99
C TYR A 75 24.34 31.87 -61.48
N LYS A 76 24.10 33.13 -61.86
CA LYS A 76 24.33 33.63 -63.23
C LYS A 76 25.82 33.65 -63.61
N LYS A 77 26.70 33.98 -62.66
CA LYS A 77 28.13 34.15 -62.91
C LYS A 77 28.85 32.79 -63.04
N ASN A 78 28.47 31.80 -62.23
CA ASN A 78 29.07 30.46 -62.22
C ASN A 78 28.02 29.37 -61.94
N PRO A 79 27.19 29.00 -62.94
CA PRO A 79 26.07 28.07 -62.72
C PRO A 79 26.55 26.68 -62.30
N ARG A 80 27.62 26.19 -62.93
CA ARG A 80 28.16 24.84 -62.67
C ARG A 80 28.70 24.69 -61.25
N VAL A 81 29.34 25.73 -60.71
CA VAL A 81 29.88 25.75 -59.35
C VAL A 81 28.75 25.84 -58.32
N THR A 82 27.77 26.70 -58.58
CA THR A 82 26.65 26.94 -57.65
C THR A 82 25.71 25.73 -57.56
N GLU A 83 25.48 25.03 -58.67
CA GLU A 83 24.78 23.73 -58.72
C GLU A 83 25.52 22.65 -57.90
N ASN A 84 26.85 22.61 -58.00
CA ASN A 84 27.67 21.66 -57.24
C ASN A 84 27.61 21.94 -55.73
N ILE A 85 27.68 23.21 -55.33
CA ILE A 85 27.53 23.63 -53.92
C ILE A 85 26.14 23.24 -53.39
N HIS A 86 25.07 23.47 -54.17
CA HIS A 86 23.72 23.09 -53.77
C HIS A 86 23.58 21.56 -53.60
N LYS A 87 24.17 20.78 -54.52
CA LYS A 87 24.21 19.31 -54.41
C LYS A 87 25.01 18.84 -53.19
N GLN A 88 26.13 19.50 -52.87
CA GLN A 88 26.93 19.19 -51.69
C GLN A 88 26.20 19.54 -50.39
N LEU A 89 25.55 20.70 -50.32
CA LEU A 89 24.74 21.11 -49.17
C LEU A 89 23.61 20.09 -48.90
N ARG A 90 22.93 19.65 -49.96
CA ARG A 90 21.88 18.64 -49.88
C ARG A 90 22.40 17.32 -49.29
N LYS A 91 23.51 16.82 -49.82
CA LYS A 91 24.16 15.59 -49.35
C LYS A 91 24.65 15.73 -47.91
N TYR A 92 25.21 16.90 -47.56
CA TYR A 92 25.67 17.19 -46.22
C TYR A 92 24.51 17.17 -45.22
N LEU A 93 23.44 17.94 -45.48
CA LEU A 93 22.26 17.96 -44.63
C LEU A 93 21.66 16.56 -44.45
N GLN A 94 21.57 15.77 -45.51
CA GLN A 94 21.05 14.40 -45.45
C GLN A 94 21.94 13.47 -44.61
N ARG A 95 23.27 13.59 -44.72
CA ARG A 95 24.23 12.81 -43.91
C ARG A 95 24.22 13.22 -42.45
N THR A 96 24.24 14.51 -42.16
CA THR A 96 24.09 15.02 -40.79
C THR A 96 22.78 14.54 -40.17
N LEU A 97 21.72 14.42 -40.99
CA LEU A 97 20.43 13.86 -40.60
C LEU A 97 20.40 12.31 -40.53
N GLN A 98 21.45 11.61 -40.91
CA GLN A 98 21.59 10.17 -40.66
C GLN A 98 22.50 9.95 -39.45
N ASP A 99 23.50 10.80 -39.25
CA ASP A 99 24.47 10.70 -38.16
C ASP A 99 23.92 11.08 -36.77
N TRP A 100 22.82 11.84 -36.69
CA TRP A 100 22.05 11.99 -35.43
C TRP A 100 21.06 10.84 -35.17
N ALA A 101 20.94 9.85 -36.07
CA ALA A 101 20.09 8.68 -35.83
C ALA A 101 20.46 7.88 -34.56
N PRO A 102 21.73 7.81 -34.12
CA PRO A 102 22.07 7.27 -32.81
C PRO A 102 21.38 8.08 -31.70
N SER A 103 21.52 9.40 -31.59
CA SER A 103 20.82 10.16 -30.52
C SER A 103 19.29 10.09 -30.59
N ARG A 104 18.74 9.69 -31.74
CA ARG A 104 17.32 9.38 -31.98
C ARG A 104 16.88 8.04 -31.36
N TRP A 105 17.80 7.13 -31.00
CA TRP A 105 17.50 5.80 -30.46
C TRP A 105 16.63 5.86 -29.21
N GLU A 106 16.91 6.81 -28.30
CA GLU A 106 16.15 6.93 -27.04
C GLU A 106 14.70 7.34 -27.30
N LEU A 107 14.49 8.25 -28.26
CA LEU A 107 13.16 8.67 -28.67
C LEU A 107 12.41 7.53 -29.36
N GLN A 108 13.10 6.72 -30.17
CA GLN A 108 12.52 5.53 -30.80
C GLN A 108 12.05 4.51 -29.76
N CYS A 109 12.88 4.20 -28.77
CA CYS A 109 12.52 3.33 -27.66
C CYS A 109 11.30 3.87 -26.88
N LYS A 110 11.25 5.18 -26.63
CA LYS A 110 10.10 5.83 -25.96
C LYS A 110 8.81 5.76 -26.78
N LEU A 111 8.89 5.93 -28.10
CA LEU A 111 7.72 5.83 -28.99
C LEU A 111 7.18 4.40 -29.04
N VAL A 112 8.06 3.41 -29.17
CA VAL A 112 7.68 1.98 -29.14
C VAL A 112 7.09 1.61 -27.78
N LEU A 113 7.69 2.07 -26.69
CA LEU A 113 7.15 1.84 -25.34
C LEU A 113 5.77 2.48 -25.19
N ARG A 114 5.55 3.67 -25.76
CA ARG A 114 4.25 4.34 -25.75
C ARG A 114 3.20 3.55 -26.52
N ASP A 115 3.55 3.00 -27.67
CA ASP A 115 2.65 2.16 -28.47
C ASP A 115 2.25 0.90 -27.67
N LYS A 116 3.19 0.27 -26.96
CA LYS A 116 2.91 -0.87 -26.06
C LYS A 116 2.00 -0.49 -24.88
N LEU A 117 2.25 0.66 -24.26
CA LEU A 117 1.45 1.14 -23.12
C LEU A 117 0.02 1.51 -23.54
N GLU A 118 -0.15 2.11 -24.72
CA GLU A 118 -1.47 2.39 -25.26
C GLU A 118 -2.20 1.09 -25.58
N GLU A 119 -1.54 0.12 -26.21
CA GLU A 119 -2.14 -1.20 -26.47
C GLU A 119 -2.61 -1.88 -25.18
N ALA A 120 -1.75 -1.88 -24.14
CA ALA A 120 -2.10 -2.42 -22.84
C ALA A 120 -3.26 -1.65 -22.16
N ALA A 121 -3.41 -0.36 -22.47
CA ALA A 121 -4.44 0.49 -21.92
C ALA A 121 -5.75 0.52 -22.74
N LYS A 122 -5.78 0.00 -23.98
CA LYS A 122 -6.98 0.01 -24.85
C LYS A 122 -8.20 -0.63 -24.20
N ASN A 123 -7.99 -1.66 -23.38
CA ASN A 123 -9.04 -2.38 -22.67
C ASN A 123 -9.35 -1.80 -21.28
N SER A 124 -8.72 -0.69 -20.88
CA SER A 124 -9.02 -0.03 -19.62
C SER A 124 -10.37 0.69 -19.72
N GLN A 125 -11.36 0.18 -19.00
CA GLN A 125 -12.70 0.79 -18.91
C GLN A 125 -12.69 2.14 -18.15
N TYR A 126 -11.63 2.41 -17.39
CA TYR A 126 -11.51 3.63 -16.59
C TYR A 126 -10.75 4.72 -17.36
N PRO A 127 -11.22 5.99 -17.30
CA PRO A 127 -10.48 7.10 -17.86
C PRO A 127 -9.10 7.20 -17.21
N ALA A 128 -8.08 7.52 -18.03
CA ALA A 128 -6.72 7.68 -17.55
C ALA A 128 -6.70 8.71 -16.41
N TRP A 129 -6.11 8.33 -15.27
CA TRP A 129 -6.02 9.21 -14.11
C TRP A 129 -5.12 10.38 -14.45
N LEU A 130 -5.72 11.54 -14.74
CA LEU A 130 -4.97 12.78 -14.90
C LEU A 130 -4.32 13.10 -13.56
N VAL A 131 -2.99 13.19 -13.54
CA VAL A 131 -2.25 13.65 -12.37
C VAL A 131 -2.53 15.15 -12.21
N THR A 132 -3.65 15.49 -11.60
CA THR A 132 -3.94 16.86 -11.19
C THR A 132 -2.88 17.27 -10.16
N VAL A 133 -2.15 18.34 -10.48
CA VAL A 133 -1.02 18.89 -9.71
C VAL A 133 -1.51 19.61 -8.45
N CYS A 134 -2.36 18.96 -7.66
CA CYS A 134 -2.76 19.45 -6.35
C CYS A 134 -1.91 18.73 -5.30
N HIS A 135 -0.77 19.34 -4.95
CA HIS A 135 0.14 18.83 -3.93
C HIS A 135 -0.53 18.67 -2.55
N GLN A 136 -1.55 19.47 -2.24
CA GLN A 136 -2.24 19.44 -0.95
C GLN A 136 -3.37 18.39 -0.84
N ARG A 137 -3.99 17.95 -1.94
CA ARG A 137 -5.04 16.91 -1.92
C ARG A 137 -4.48 15.49 -2.04
N ARG A 138 -3.16 15.31 -1.92
CA ARG A 138 -2.52 13.98 -1.92
C ARG A 138 -2.60 13.27 -0.58
N CYS A 139 -3.04 13.94 0.48
CA CYS A 139 -3.17 13.35 1.80
C CYS A 139 -4.64 13.41 2.22
N TRP A 140 -5.29 12.26 2.25
CA TRP A 140 -6.49 11.99 3.07
C TRP A 140 -7.90 12.42 2.61
N GLY A 141 -8.10 12.82 1.35
CA GLY A 141 -9.43 13.13 0.83
C GLY A 141 -10.12 11.97 0.10
N THR A 142 -10.95 11.23 0.84
CA THR A 142 -12.22 10.60 0.40
C THR A 142 -12.25 9.60 -0.78
N SER A 143 -12.50 8.33 -0.41
CA SER A 143 -13.19 7.23 -1.12
C SER A 143 -12.78 6.78 -2.53
N LEU A 144 -11.92 7.49 -3.26
CA LEU A 144 -11.62 7.16 -4.66
C LEU A 144 -10.11 7.15 -4.95
N ARG A 145 -9.28 6.62 -4.04
CA ARG A 145 -7.86 6.39 -4.35
C ARG A 145 -7.34 5.07 -3.78
N PRO A 146 -6.61 4.27 -4.57
CA PRO A 146 -5.98 3.05 -4.07
C PRO A 146 -4.95 3.42 -2.99
N THR A 147 -5.23 3.02 -1.76
CA THR A 147 -4.24 2.96 -0.68
C THR A 147 -2.96 2.34 -1.24
N PRO A 148 -1.77 2.92 -1.03
CA PRO A 148 -0.54 2.33 -1.55
C PRO A 148 -0.47 0.86 -1.14
N PRO A 149 -0.20 -0.07 -2.07
CA PRO A 149 -0.35 -1.51 -1.84
C PRO A 149 0.53 -2.03 -0.69
N TYR A 150 1.60 -1.29 -0.37
CA TYR A 150 2.44 -1.55 0.79
C TYR A 150 1.66 -1.49 2.12
N TYR A 151 0.84 -0.46 2.34
CA TYR A 151 0.08 -0.31 3.59
C TYR A 151 -1.00 -1.38 3.73
N LEU A 152 -1.65 -1.75 2.63
CA LEU A 152 -2.63 -2.85 2.63
C LEU A 152 -1.97 -4.19 3.00
N LYS A 153 -0.77 -4.46 2.46
CA LYS A 153 0.01 -5.66 2.83
C LYS A 153 0.43 -5.63 4.29
N GLN A 154 0.87 -4.48 4.79
CA GLN A 154 1.27 -4.31 6.19
C GLN A 154 0.10 -4.54 7.14
N GLU A 155 -1.05 -3.93 6.88
CA GLU A 155 -2.27 -4.10 7.68
C GLU A 155 -2.72 -5.58 7.70
N ALA A 156 -2.71 -6.24 6.54
CA ALA A 156 -3.06 -7.65 6.46
C ALA A 156 -2.09 -8.55 7.27
N CYS A 157 -0.80 -8.24 7.25
CA CYS A 157 0.21 -8.95 8.04
C CYS A 157 -0.05 -8.78 9.55
N LEU A 158 -0.21 -7.53 10.01
CA LEU A 158 -0.44 -7.21 11.41
C LEU A 158 -1.73 -7.85 11.93
N ARG A 159 -2.80 -7.87 11.13
CA ARG A 159 -4.05 -8.54 11.50
C ARG A 159 -3.87 -10.05 11.71
N ARG A 160 -3.02 -10.71 10.91
CA ARG A 160 -2.73 -12.14 11.08
C ARG A 160 -1.94 -12.41 12.37
N GLU A 161 -0.91 -11.62 12.64
CA GLU A 161 -0.10 -11.74 13.85
C GLU A 161 -0.94 -11.47 15.11
N LEU A 162 -1.79 -10.44 15.09
CA LEU A 162 -2.70 -10.18 16.20
C LEU A 162 -3.62 -11.39 16.44
N LYS A 163 -4.23 -11.95 15.40
CA LYS A 163 -5.10 -13.13 15.54
C LYS A 163 -4.36 -14.31 16.18
N LYS A 164 -3.09 -14.53 15.83
CA LYS A 164 -2.25 -15.57 16.42
C LYS A 164 -2.04 -15.34 17.92
N ILE A 165 -1.62 -14.11 18.29
CA ILE A 165 -1.41 -13.73 19.70
C ILE A 165 -2.69 -13.90 20.51
N TRP A 166 -3.84 -13.48 19.96
CA TRP A 166 -5.14 -13.63 20.63
C TRP A 166 -5.49 -15.10 20.92
N GLN A 167 -5.21 -16.00 19.97
CA GLN A 167 -5.46 -17.43 20.16
C GLN A 167 -4.53 -18.05 21.20
N GLU A 168 -3.24 -17.75 21.14
CA GLU A 168 -2.25 -18.23 22.10
C GLU A 168 -2.55 -17.73 23.52
N ASN A 169 -2.88 -16.45 23.68
CA ASN A 169 -3.26 -15.88 24.96
C ASN A 169 -4.55 -16.49 25.51
N ALA A 170 -5.54 -16.82 24.66
CA ALA A 170 -6.75 -17.50 25.11
C ALA A 170 -6.45 -18.91 25.66
N VAL A 171 -5.54 -19.65 25.02
CA VAL A 171 -5.10 -20.97 25.50
C VAL A 171 -4.34 -20.83 26.81
N LEU A 172 -3.41 -19.88 26.90
CA LEU A 172 -2.64 -19.62 28.12
C LEU A 172 -3.53 -19.21 29.28
N ALA A 173 -4.50 -18.31 29.07
CA ALA A 173 -5.46 -17.88 30.07
C ALA A 173 -6.27 -19.07 30.63
N ARG A 174 -6.71 -19.99 29.76
CA ARG A 174 -7.40 -21.22 30.18
C ARG A 174 -6.50 -22.12 31.04
N ARG A 175 -5.23 -22.30 30.65
CA ARG A 175 -4.27 -23.11 31.43
C ARG A 175 -3.99 -22.49 32.80
N VAL A 176 -3.82 -21.17 32.86
CA VAL A 176 -3.64 -20.44 34.13
C VAL A 176 -4.87 -20.60 35.02
N GLN A 177 -6.08 -20.47 34.45
CA GLN A 177 -7.31 -20.64 35.22
C GLN A 177 -7.47 -22.07 35.75
N ALA A 178 -7.15 -23.08 34.94
CA ALA A 178 -7.15 -24.48 35.37
C ALA A 178 -6.10 -24.72 36.48
N GLY A 179 -4.90 -24.16 36.33
CA GLY A 179 -3.85 -24.23 37.35
C GLY A 179 -4.27 -23.60 38.67
N ARG A 180 -4.87 -22.39 38.63
CA ARG A 180 -5.41 -21.71 39.83
C ARG A 180 -6.45 -22.58 40.54
N LYS A 181 -7.39 -23.18 39.80
CA LYS A 181 -8.38 -24.09 40.38
C LYS A 181 -7.73 -25.32 41.04
N GLY A 182 -6.71 -25.90 40.42
CA GLY A 182 -5.96 -27.03 40.98
C GLY A 182 -5.22 -26.67 42.27
N ILE A 183 -4.60 -25.49 42.32
CA ILE A 183 -3.95 -24.96 43.52
C ILE A 183 -4.96 -24.77 44.64
N THR A 184 -6.06 -24.05 44.39
CA THR A 184 -7.11 -23.82 45.40
C THR A 184 -7.72 -25.14 45.91
N GLN A 185 -7.92 -26.13 45.02
CA GLN A 185 -8.41 -27.44 45.45
C GLN A 185 -7.40 -28.16 46.35
N THR A 186 -6.11 -28.08 46.04
CA THR A 186 -5.04 -28.71 46.82
C THR A 186 -4.89 -28.01 48.17
N GLU A 187 -4.90 -26.68 48.20
CA GLU A 187 -4.90 -25.87 49.42
C GLU A 187 -6.08 -26.23 50.33
N GLN A 188 -7.29 -26.37 49.78
CA GLN A 188 -8.46 -26.77 50.54
C GLN A 188 -8.31 -28.17 51.14
N ARG A 189 -7.81 -29.14 50.35
CA ARG A 189 -7.57 -30.51 50.84
C ARG A 189 -6.55 -30.51 51.97
N SER A 190 -5.44 -29.80 51.80
CA SER A 190 -4.42 -29.65 52.85
C SER A 190 -4.98 -29.02 54.11
N ALA A 191 -5.78 -27.95 54.00
CA ALA A 191 -6.41 -27.30 55.14
C ALA A 191 -7.35 -28.25 55.90
N THR A 192 -8.23 -28.98 55.19
CA THR A 192 -9.14 -29.96 55.82
C THR A 192 -8.41 -31.14 56.45
N ALA A 193 -7.29 -31.59 55.87
CA ALA A 193 -6.48 -32.66 56.44
C ALA A 193 -5.80 -32.22 57.74
N VAL A 194 -5.24 -31.02 57.75
CA VAL A 194 -4.62 -30.42 58.95
C VAL A 194 -5.65 -30.21 60.06
N GLU A 195 -6.83 -29.68 59.73
CA GLU A 195 -7.92 -29.50 60.68
C GLU A 195 -8.41 -30.85 61.25
N GLY A 196 -8.59 -31.85 60.40
CA GLY A 196 -9.00 -33.20 60.82
C GLY A 196 -7.97 -33.88 61.73
N GLU A 197 -6.68 -33.69 61.48
CA GLU A 197 -5.62 -34.22 62.34
C GLU A 197 -5.50 -33.44 63.67
N CYS A 198 -5.65 -32.12 63.64
CA CYS A 198 -5.72 -31.28 64.83
C CYS A 198 -6.88 -31.70 65.74
N ASN A 199 -8.08 -31.85 65.18
CA ASN A 199 -9.26 -32.29 65.92
C ASN A 199 -9.07 -33.69 66.51
N ARG A 200 -8.48 -34.64 65.76
CA ARG A 200 -8.16 -35.97 66.30
C ARG A 200 -7.20 -35.91 67.49
N ARG A 201 -6.12 -35.12 67.38
CA ARG A 201 -5.17 -34.94 68.49
C ARG A 201 -5.83 -34.31 69.71
N HIS A 202 -6.69 -33.31 69.50
CA HIS A 202 -7.44 -32.69 70.57
C HIS A 202 -8.40 -33.68 71.25
N CYS A 203 -9.18 -34.44 70.49
CA CYS A 203 -10.07 -35.48 71.04
C CYS A 203 -9.32 -36.56 71.81
N ALA A 204 -8.15 -37.00 71.30
CA ALA A 204 -7.30 -37.97 71.99
C ALA A 204 -6.81 -37.41 73.34
N SER A 205 -6.29 -36.17 73.35
CA SER A 205 -5.84 -35.51 74.58
C SER A 205 -6.96 -35.30 75.61
N VAL A 206 -8.16 -34.91 75.16
CA VAL A 206 -9.34 -34.80 76.03
C VAL A 206 -9.73 -36.16 76.61
N SER A 207 -9.69 -37.22 75.81
CA SER A 207 -10.02 -38.58 76.27
C SER A 207 -9.00 -39.09 77.28
N GLU A 208 -7.70 -38.85 77.05
CA GLU A 208 -6.64 -39.16 78.01
C GLU A 208 -6.83 -38.41 79.33
N PHE A 209 -7.11 -37.10 79.26
CA PHE A 209 -7.41 -36.30 80.45
C PHE A 209 -8.63 -36.84 81.21
N GLN A 210 -9.69 -37.21 80.48
CA GLN A 210 -10.89 -37.78 81.08
C GLN A 210 -10.59 -39.11 81.79
N MET A 211 -9.84 -40.02 81.17
CA MET A 211 -9.42 -41.28 81.81
C MET A 211 -8.59 -41.04 83.07
N LEU A 212 -7.66 -40.09 83.04
CA LEU A 212 -6.87 -39.72 84.22
C LEU A 212 -7.76 -39.15 85.34
N SER A 213 -8.71 -38.28 85.00
CA SER A 213 -9.65 -37.71 85.98
C SER A 213 -10.55 -38.77 86.63
N SER A 214 -11.03 -39.75 85.85
CA SER A 214 -11.85 -40.84 86.36
C SER A 214 -11.04 -41.86 87.18
N SER A 215 -9.74 -42.02 86.91
CA SER A 215 -8.86 -42.85 87.75
C SER A 215 -8.59 -42.23 89.12
N LEU A 216 -8.55 -40.89 89.20
CA LEU A 216 -8.32 -40.14 90.44
C LEU A 216 -9.57 -40.02 91.33
N CYS A 217 -10.76 -40.34 90.80
CA CYS A 217 -12.03 -40.34 91.52
C CYS A 217 -12.64 -41.75 91.51
N PRO A 218 -12.57 -42.54 92.61
CA PRO A 218 -13.19 -43.86 92.64
C PRO A 218 -14.71 -43.75 92.42
N PRO A 219 -15.35 -44.71 91.74
CA PRO A 219 -16.78 -44.71 91.53
C PRO A 219 -17.46 -44.76 92.90
N ALA A 220 -18.27 -43.75 93.20
CA ALA A 220 -19.05 -43.67 94.42
C ALA A 220 -20.06 -44.84 94.42
N THR A 221 -19.72 -45.92 95.11
CA THR A 221 -20.66 -46.97 95.50
C THR A 221 -21.45 -46.45 96.69
N PHE A 222 -22.51 -45.70 96.41
CA PHE A 222 -23.55 -45.44 97.39
C PHE A 222 -24.65 -46.48 97.19
N ASP A 223 -24.50 -47.63 97.84
CA ASP A 223 -25.65 -48.42 98.28
C ASP A 223 -26.15 -47.77 99.57
N ASP A 224 -27.16 -46.90 99.44
CA ASP A 224 -28.39 -46.74 100.26
C ASP A 224 -28.39 -46.99 101.80
N PRO A 225 -29.42 -46.57 102.55
CA PRO A 225 -30.36 -45.45 102.37
C PRO A 225 -30.73 -44.82 103.73
N GLU A 226 -30.27 -43.62 104.09
CA GLU A 226 -30.94 -42.88 105.16
C GLU A 226 -30.48 -41.43 105.15
N TYR A 227 -31.35 -40.54 104.66
CA TYR A 227 -31.66 -39.22 105.21
C TYR A 227 -32.25 -38.32 104.12
N SER A 228 -33.58 -38.30 104.07
CA SER A 228 -34.36 -37.09 103.85
C SER A 228 -35.63 -37.23 104.70
N PRO A 229 -36.25 -36.16 105.21
CA PRO A 229 -36.13 -34.78 104.75
C PRO A 229 -36.03 -33.75 105.89
N VAL A 230 -35.87 -32.47 105.52
CA VAL A 230 -36.68 -31.31 105.99
C VAL A 230 -35.87 -30.06 105.66
N LEU A 231 -36.34 -29.31 104.66
CA LEU A 231 -36.77 -27.93 104.89
C LEU A 231 -37.63 -27.45 103.72
N LYS A 232 -38.87 -27.12 104.08
CA LYS A 232 -39.91 -26.55 103.25
C LYS A 232 -39.55 -25.11 102.85
N GLN A 233 -39.90 -24.82 101.59
CA GLN A 233 -40.56 -23.58 101.11
C GLN A 233 -39.95 -22.22 101.46
N ILE A 234 -39.42 -21.54 100.43
CA ILE A 234 -39.74 -20.17 99.98
C ILE A 234 -39.35 -20.20 98.48
N GLY A 235 -40.20 -20.11 97.46
CA GLY A 235 -41.29 -19.20 97.16
C GLY A 235 -41.38 -19.17 95.63
N LYS A 236 -42.53 -19.54 95.07
CA LYS A 236 -42.88 -19.31 93.66
C LYS A 236 -43.14 -17.82 93.46
N GLY A 237 -42.75 -17.28 92.32
CA GLY A 237 -43.13 -15.95 91.86
C GLY A 237 -42.64 -15.73 90.43
N ASP A 238 -43.56 -15.98 89.50
CA ASP A 238 -43.44 -15.74 88.05
C ASP A 238 -43.17 -14.25 87.76
N THR A 239 -42.35 -13.90 86.75
CA THR A 239 -42.73 -13.42 85.40
C THR A 239 -41.48 -13.11 84.59
#